data_AF-A0A9D1JVU5-F1
#
_entry.id   AF-A0A9D1JVU5-F1
#
_cell.length_a   1.000
_cell.length_b   1.000
_cell.length_c   1.000
_cell.angle_alpha   90.00
_cell.angle_beta   90.00
_cell.angle_gamma   90.00
#
_symmetry.space_group_name_H-M   'P 1'
#
loop_
_entity.id
_entity.type
_entity.pdbx_description
1 polymer ?
#
loop_
_entity_poly.entity_id
_entity_poly.type
_entity_poly.pdbx_seq_one_letter_code
_entity_poly.pdbx_strand_id
1 'polypeptide(L)'
;MAITVQNFIKLANLYNQMTMVMSAICVQKGGIAIENYTGRFFLADVLEYVYEYGRRLMEKNKGAVPADVAAVIKRFGEQYERVKDLTTPTQKPIYEMTLEEFERVMNI
;
A
#
# COMPACT_ATOMS: atom_id res chain seq x y z
N MET A 1 -11.65 -14.64 4.72
CA MET A 1 -10.48 -15.35 4.13
C MET A 1 -9.60 -15.84 5.28
N ALA A 2 -9.15 -17.10 5.29
CA ALA A 2 -8.27 -17.59 6.34
C ALA A 2 -6.93 -16.84 6.35
N ILE A 3 -6.40 -16.51 7.53
CA ILE A 3 -5.09 -15.86 7.68
C ILE A 3 -4.00 -16.92 7.54
N THR A 4 -3.34 -16.97 6.38
CA THR A 4 -2.32 -18.00 6.06
C THR A 4 -1.11 -17.38 5.38
N VAL A 5 0.04 -18.05 5.47
CA VAL A 5 1.28 -17.67 4.77
C VAL A 5 1.06 -17.59 3.26
N GLN A 6 0.37 -18.56 2.67
CA GLN A 6 0.12 -18.59 1.24
C GLN A 6 -0.71 -17.38 0.77
N ASN A 7 -1.70 -16.97 1.57
CA ASN A 7 -2.51 -15.80 1.25
C ASN A 7 -1.72 -14.50 1.43
N PHE A 8 -0.84 -14.41 2.45
CA PHE A 8 0.08 -13.28 2.57
C PHE A 8 1.00 -13.15 1.35
N ILE A 9 1.59 -14.26 0.87
CA ILE A 9 2.45 -14.24 -0.32
C ILE A 9 1.69 -13.73 -1.56
N LYS A 10 0.44 -14.16 -1.76
CA LYS A 10 -0.40 -13.66 -2.85
C LYS A 10 -0.64 -12.16 -2.76
N LEU A 11 -0.95 -11.66 -1.57
CA LEU A 11 -1.16 -10.22 -1.31
C LEU A 11 0.12 -9.41 -1.52
N ALA A 12 1.26 -9.91 -1.04
CA ALA A 12 2.56 -9.28 -1.24
C ALA A 12 2.94 -9.17 -2.73
N ASN A 13 2.68 -10.23 -3.50
CA ASN A 13 2.92 -10.23 -4.95
C ASN A 13 1.99 -9.26 -5.67
N LEU A 14 0.71 -9.21 -5.29
CA LEU A 14 -0.24 -8.24 -5.82
C LEU A 14 0.25 -6.81 -5.58
N TYR A 15 0.61 -6.47 -4.35
CA TYR A 15 1.14 -5.14 -4.01
C TYR A 15 2.37 -4.75 -4.86
N ASN A 16 3.32 -5.68 -5.04
CA ASN A 16 4.50 -5.44 -5.86
C ASN A 16 4.12 -5.20 -7.34
N GLN A 17 3.22 -6.01 -7.90
CA GLN A 17 2.73 -5.84 -9.26
C GLN A 17 2.02 -4.50 -9.45
N MET A 18 1.17 -4.12 -8.50
CA MET A 18 0.47 -2.84 -8.53
C MET A 18 1.46 -1.67 -8.45
N THR A 19 2.48 -1.76 -7.58
CA THR A 19 3.53 -0.75 -7.49
C THR A 19 4.23 -0.56 -8.83
N MET A 20 4.58 -1.64 -9.53
CA MET A 20 5.21 -1.58 -10.84
C MET A 20 4.32 -0.91 -11.90
N VAL A 21 3.03 -1.28 -11.95
CA VAL A 21 2.07 -0.73 -12.92
C VAL A 21 1.81 0.76 -12.65
N MET A 22 1.55 1.13 -11.39
CA MET A 22 1.25 2.51 -11.01
C MET A 22 2.46 3.44 -11.17
N SER A 23 3.68 2.93 -11.00
CA SER A 23 4.92 3.67 -11.29
C SER A 23 5.11 3.94 -12.79
N ALA A 24 4.55 3.09 -13.66
CA ALA A 24 4.60 3.27 -15.11
C ALA A 24 3.53 4.25 -15.64
N ILE A 25 2.46 4.51 -14.87
CA ILE A 25 1.33 5.38 -15.23
C ILE A 25 1.61 6.88 -14.93
N CYS A 26 2.80 7.23 -14.44
CA CYS A 26 3.22 8.63 -14.29
C CYS A 26 3.16 9.36 -15.64
N VAL A 27 2.17 10.23 -15.82
CA VAL A 27 1.94 10.95 -17.07
C VAL A 27 2.92 12.12 -17.16
N GLN A 28 3.72 12.19 -18.23
CA GLN A 28 4.50 13.39 -18.55
C GLN A 28 3.56 14.49 -19.05
N LYS A 29 3.48 15.61 -18.32
CA LYS A 29 3.04 16.89 -18.88
C LYS A 29 4.22 17.86 -18.81
N GLY A 30 4.78 18.22 -19.97
CA GLY A 30 5.88 19.19 -20.05
C GLY A 30 7.26 18.68 -19.59
N GLY A 31 7.52 17.37 -19.63
CA GLY A 31 8.84 16.82 -19.28
C GLY A 31 9.13 16.68 -17.77
N ILE A 32 8.17 17.05 -16.91
CA ILE A 32 8.20 16.80 -15.48
C ILE A 32 7.29 15.61 -15.20
N ALA A 33 7.80 14.58 -14.51
CA ALA A 33 6.99 13.46 -14.08
C ALA A 33 5.95 13.99 -13.09
N ILE A 34 4.68 14.08 -13.50
CA ILE A 34 3.61 14.35 -12.54
C ILE A 34 3.47 13.08 -11.72
N GLU A 35 3.83 13.19 -10.45
CA GLU A 35 3.67 12.14 -9.45
C GLU A 35 2.23 11.61 -9.55
N ASN A 36 2.06 10.30 -9.79
CA ASN A 36 0.75 9.67 -9.84
C ASN A 36 0.15 9.67 -8.42
N TYR A 37 -0.47 10.79 -8.04
CA TYR A 37 -0.99 11.01 -6.70
C TYR A 37 -2.02 9.94 -6.33
N THR A 38 -3.03 9.69 -7.16
CA THR A 38 -4.05 8.64 -6.92
C THR A 38 -3.42 7.24 -6.78
N GLY A 39 -2.42 6.92 -7.60
CA GLY A 39 -1.66 5.68 -7.50
C GLY A 39 -0.88 5.59 -6.18
N ARG A 40 -0.31 6.70 -5.70
CA ARG A 40 0.47 6.75 -4.47
C ARG A 40 -0.38 6.52 -3.22
N PHE A 41 -1.55 7.14 -3.13
CA PHE A 41 -2.51 6.90 -2.05
C PHE A 41 -3.08 5.49 -2.10
N PHE A 42 -3.52 5.04 -3.27
CA PHE A 42 -4.03 3.68 -3.44
C PHE A 42 -2.97 2.63 -3.06
N LEU A 43 -1.71 2.84 -3.43
CA LEU A 43 -0.61 1.96 -3.01
C LEU A 43 -0.33 2.02 -1.52
N ALA A 44 -0.44 3.18 -0.87
CA ALA A 44 -0.32 3.30 0.57
C ALA A 44 -1.42 2.51 1.29
N ASP A 45 -2.67 2.60 0.84
CA ASP A 45 -3.81 1.85 1.39
C ASP A 45 -3.65 0.34 1.19
N VAL A 46 -3.19 -0.09 0.02
CA VAL A 46 -2.88 -1.51 -0.23
C VAL A 46 -1.72 -1.96 0.66
N LEU A 47 -0.66 -1.15 0.81
CA LEU A 47 0.46 -1.48 1.69
C LEU A 47 0.02 -1.63 3.15
N GLU A 48 -0.83 -0.72 3.64
CA GLU A 48 -1.45 -0.82 4.97
C GLU A 48 -2.15 -2.17 5.14
N TYR A 49 -3.04 -2.52 4.20
CA TYR A 49 -3.79 -3.77 4.24
C TYR A 49 -2.88 -4.99 4.26
N VAL A 50 -1.86 -5.03 3.38
CA VAL A 50 -0.91 -6.15 3.29
C VAL A 50 -0.06 -6.26 4.57
N TYR A 51 0.41 -5.14 5.10
CA TYR A 51 1.18 -5.09 6.34
C TYR A 51 0.34 -5.56 7.53
N GLU A 52 -0.88 -5.04 7.71
CA GLU A 52 -1.78 -5.43 8.80
C GLU A 52 -2.16 -6.91 8.74
N TYR A 53 -2.34 -7.46 7.53
CA TYR A 53 -2.53 -8.90 7.34
C TYR A 53 -1.30 -9.68 7.83
N GLY A 54 -0.10 -9.26 7.44
CA GLY A 54 1.17 -9.88 7.86
C GLY A 54 1.40 -9.79 9.37
N ARG A 55 1.12 -8.64 10.00
CA ARG A 55 1.19 -8.46 11.45
C ARG A 55 0.29 -9.44 12.19
N ARG A 56 -0.98 -9.56 11.76
CA ARG A 56 -1.94 -10.51 12.33
C ARG A 56 -1.54 -11.97 12.10
N LEU A 57 -0.90 -12.28 10.96
CA LEU A 57 -0.35 -13.61 10.67
C LEU A 57 0.74 -13.98 11.68
N MET A 58 1.68 -13.08 11.95
CA MET A 58 2.75 -13.25 12.94
C MET A 58 2.19 -13.43 14.36
N GLU A 59 1.18 -12.64 14.73
CA GLU A 59 0.54 -12.72 16.05
C GLU A 59 -0.18 -14.05 16.28
N LYS A 60 -0.88 -14.57 15.25
CA LYS A 60 -1.62 -15.83 15.34
C LYS A 60 -0.75 -17.07 15.26
N ASN A 61 0.40 -16.99 14.58
CA ASN A 61 1.26 -18.13 14.27
C ASN A 61 2.69 -17.93 14.82
N LYS A 62 2.81 -17.49 16.07
CA LYS A 62 4.09 -17.21 16.73
C LYS A 62 5.05 -18.40 16.57
N GLY A 63 6.15 -18.20 15.83
CA GLY A 63 7.18 -19.21 15.59
C GLY A 63 6.95 -20.17 14.42
N ALA A 64 5.78 -20.13 13.76
CA ALA A 64 5.46 -20.98 12.62
C ALA A 64 5.49 -20.24 11.26
N VAL A 65 5.74 -18.93 11.28
CA VAL A 65 5.94 -18.15 10.05
C VAL A 65 7.39 -18.32 9.58
N PRO A 66 7.63 -18.73 8.33
CA PRO A 66 8.97 -18.81 7.75
C PRO A 66 9.75 -17.49 7.88
N ALA A 67 11.06 -17.57 8.12
CA ALA A 67 11.89 -16.40 8.42
C ALA A 67 11.97 -15.41 7.24
N ASP A 68 11.96 -15.91 6.01
CA ASP A 68 11.89 -15.12 4.78
C ASP A 68 10.57 -14.33 4.68
N VAL A 69 9.45 -14.98 5.00
CA VAL A 69 8.13 -14.33 5.04
C VAL A 69 8.09 -13.26 6.13
N ALA A 70 8.62 -13.55 7.32
CA ALA A 70 8.72 -12.58 8.41
C ALA A 70 9.57 -11.36 8.02
N ALA A 71 10.66 -11.56 7.27
CA ALA A 71 11.49 -10.45 6.77
C ALA A 71 10.72 -9.56 5.77
N VAL A 72 9.89 -10.15 4.89
CA VAL A 72 9.04 -9.38 3.96
C VAL A 72 8.00 -8.56 4.73
N ILE A 73 7.34 -9.16 5.74
CA ILE A 73 6.37 -8.45 6.60
C ILE A 73 7.05 -7.25 7.26
N LYS A 74 8.25 -7.45 7.84
CA LYS A 74 9.01 -6.37 8.47
C LYS A 74 9.34 -5.25 7.49
N ARG A 75 9.85 -5.58 6.30
CA ARG A 75 10.17 -4.61 5.25
C ARG A 75 8.95 -3.79 4.82
N PHE A 76 7.79 -4.44 4.68
CA PHE A 76 6.54 -3.74 4.38
C PHE A 76 6.09 -2.83 5.52
N GLY A 77 6.29 -3.23 6.77
CA GLY A 77 6.08 -2.33 7.93
C GLY A 77 6.99 -1.10 7.90
N GLU A 78 8.28 -1.27 7.60
CA GLU A 78 9.22 -0.14 7.45
C GLU A 78 8.86 0.79 6.29
N GLN A 79 8.32 0.25 5.20
CA GLN A 79 7.80 1.05 4.09
C GLN A 79 6.52 1.79 4.48
N TYR A 80 5.62 1.10 5.16
CA TYR A 80 4.35 1.65 5.63
C TYR A 80 4.58 2.85 6.55
N GLU A 81 5.48 2.76 7.52
CA GLU A 81 5.79 3.88 8.43
C GLU A 81 6.23 5.16 7.71
N ARG A 82 6.81 5.04 6.50
CA ARG A 82 7.23 6.20 5.68
C ARG A 82 6.11 6.83 4.86
N VAL A 83 5.02 6.08 4.63
CA VAL A 83 3.92 6.49 3.75
C VAL A 83 2.56 6.46 4.46
N LYS A 84 2.52 6.20 5.76
CA LYS A 84 1.29 6.13 6.56
C LYS A 84 0.48 7.43 6.56
N ASP A 85 1.14 8.58 6.40
CA ASP A 85 0.47 9.87 6.29
C ASP A 85 -0.18 10.08 4.90
N LEU A 86 0.11 9.17 3.96
CA LEU A 86 -0.48 9.09 2.63
C LEU A 86 -1.53 7.97 2.54
N THR A 87 -1.89 7.29 3.63
CA THR A 87 -3.06 6.42 3.59
C THR A 87 -4.30 7.30 3.63
N THR A 88 -5.33 6.93 2.88
CA THR A 88 -6.60 7.63 2.99
C THR A 88 -7.19 7.32 4.36
N PRO A 89 -7.38 8.32 5.24
CA PRO A 89 -8.25 8.14 6.40
C PRO A 89 -9.61 7.73 5.84
N THR A 90 -10.29 6.76 6.44
CA THR A 90 -11.61 6.21 6.01
C THR A 90 -12.68 7.28 5.74
N GLN A 91 -12.56 7.97 4.61
CA GLN A 91 -13.38 9.06 4.10
C GLN A 91 -13.30 8.95 2.60
N LYS A 92 -14.40 8.47 1.98
CA LYS A 92 -14.67 8.40 0.54
C LYS A 92 -13.53 7.84 -0.34
N PRO A 93 -13.74 6.74 -1.07
CA PRO A 93 -12.75 6.26 -2.03
C PRO A 93 -12.26 7.40 -2.94
N ILE A 94 -10.97 7.46 -3.27
CA ILE A 94 -10.37 8.56 -4.06
C ILE A 94 -11.05 8.75 -5.42
N TYR A 95 -11.60 7.68 -6.00
CA TYR A 95 -12.38 7.74 -7.24
C TYR A 95 -13.76 8.40 -7.06
N GLU A 96 -14.18 8.67 -5.83
CA GLU A 96 -15.41 9.39 -5.45
C GLU A 96 -15.14 10.79 -4.88
N MET A 97 -13.86 11.18 -4.78
CA MET A 97 -13.43 12.52 -4.37
C MET A 97 -13.35 13.44 -5.58
N THR A 98 -13.83 14.67 -5.44
CA THR A 98 -13.59 15.73 -6.43
C THR A 98 -12.12 16.18 -6.36
N LEU A 99 -11.63 16.84 -7.42
CA LEU A 99 -10.28 17.40 -7.43
C LEU A 99 -10.06 18.39 -6.27
N GLU A 100 -11.04 19.22 -5.95
CA GLU A 100 -10.99 20.15 -4.80
C GLU A 100 -10.95 19.43 -3.45
N GLU A 101 -11.73 18.35 -3.29
CA GLU A 101 -11.70 17.53 -2.08
C GLU A 101 -10.32 16.87 -1.90
N PHE A 102 -9.73 16.43 -3.02
CA PHE A 102 -8.40 15.85 -3.05
C PHE A 102 -7.32 16.89 -2.69
N GLU A 103 -7.30 18.04 -3.36
CA GLU A 103 -6.36 19.15 -3.11
C GLU A 103 -6.39 19.62 -1.65
N ARG A 104 -7.59 19.69 -1.06
CA ARG A 104 -7.79 20.07 0.34
C ARG A 104 -7.24 19.05 1.35
N VAL A 105 -7.37 17.75 1.07
CA VAL A 105 -6.72 16.70 1.90
C VAL A 105 -5.20 16.78 1.76
N MET A 106 -4.72 17.21 0.60
CA MET A 106 -3.31 17.24 0.23
C MET A 106 -2.57 18.52 0.62
N ASN A 107 -3.25 19.57 1.10
CA ASN A 107 -2.68 20.90 1.35
C ASN A 107 -1.90 21.47 0.14
N ILE A 108 -2.45 21.30 -1.07
CA ILE A 108 -1.94 21.86 -2.34
C ILE A 108 -2.99 22.74 -3.01
#